data_AF-A0A0V8RUI7-F1
#
_entry.id   AF-A0A0V8RUI7-F1
#
_cell.length_a   1.000
_cell.length_b   1.000
_cell.length_c   1.000
_cell.angle_alpha   90.00
_cell.angle_beta   90.00
_cell.angle_gamma   90.00
#
_symmetry.space_group_name_H-M   'P 1'
#
loop_
_entity.id
_entity.type
_entity.pdbx_description
1 polymer ?
#
loop_
_entity_poly.entity_id
_entity_poly.type
_entity_poly.pdbx_seq_one_letter_code
_entity_poly.pdbx_strand_id
1 'polypeptide(L)'
;MARLHPVLRLQDYERLLRRRRLWVSGPVVLEEKLDGALLVAYEGRIYTGAGRRAPGWMVRALEETGADPWGAVGLLLYIELYGRCLTPGGYHRGDPECYRAALVDAARPPASAGVLWEAVLQARVLEPWERLAAAEEAGMESPRAVALYAERPPEPGEMLRWLDMFPGREGYVMKLYAVHGHRLPPEHGAKLRGVLEVKVRQANRGSRLQA
;
A
#
# COMPACT_ATOMS: atom_id res chain seq x y z
N MET A 1 3.75 19.14 -1.43
CA MET A 1 4.62 17.95 -1.30
C MET A 1 3.89 16.75 -1.87
N ALA A 2 4.53 16.00 -2.77
CA ALA A 2 4.01 14.73 -3.28
C ALA A 2 4.02 13.68 -2.14
N ARG A 3 3.08 12.73 -2.15
CA ARG A 3 3.10 11.59 -1.21
C ARG A 3 4.15 10.59 -1.67
N LEU A 4 4.90 10.00 -0.73
CA LEU A 4 5.90 8.96 -1.07
C LEU A 4 5.25 7.66 -1.56
N HIS A 5 3.98 7.42 -1.19
CA HIS A 5 3.23 6.23 -1.57
C HIS A 5 1.94 6.63 -2.31
N PRO A 6 1.93 6.60 -3.66
CA PRO A 6 0.81 7.09 -4.45
C PRO A 6 -0.31 6.04 -4.55
N VAL A 7 -1.18 6.01 -3.53
CA VAL A 7 -2.43 5.23 -3.52
C VAL A 7 -3.61 6.11 -3.90
N LEU A 8 -4.35 5.70 -4.93
CA LEU A 8 -5.52 6.43 -5.44
C LEU A 8 -6.73 6.26 -4.54
N ARG A 9 -7.57 7.28 -4.49
CA ARG A 9 -8.93 7.15 -3.95
C ARG A 9 -9.83 6.54 -5.04
N LEU A 10 -10.90 5.87 -4.63
CA LEU A 10 -11.89 5.30 -5.54
C LEU A 10 -12.42 6.32 -6.59
N GLN A 11 -12.66 7.58 -6.18
CA GLN A 11 -13.08 8.67 -7.06
C GLN A 11 -12.05 9.05 -8.15
N ASP A 12 -10.76 8.83 -7.90
CA ASP A 12 -9.69 9.11 -8.86
C ASP A 12 -9.58 7.96 -9.85
N TYR A 13 -9.73 6.72 -9.36
CA TYR A 13 -9.85 5.52 -10.19
C TYR A 13 -11.05 5.59 -11.15
N GLU A 14 -12.21 6.03 -10.66
CA GLU A 14 -13.41 6.27 -11.51
C GLU A 14 -13.13 7.21 -12.67
N ARG A 15 -12.35 8.27 -12.43
CA ARG A 15 -11.95 9.21 -13.48
C ARG A 15 -11.01 8.55 -14.50
N LEU A 16 -10.15 7.64 -14.09
CA LEU A 16 -9.30 6.86 -15.00
C LEU A 16 -10.12 5.92 -15.88
N LEU A 17 -11.14 5.25 -15.31
CA LEU A 17 -12.05 4.39 -16.08
C LEU A 17 -12.78 5.17 -17.18
N ARG A 18 -13.35 6.34 -16.84
CA ARG A 18 -14.06 7.19 -17.82
C ARG A 18 -13.16 7.63 -18.98
N ARG A 19 -11.86 7.76 -18.73
CA ARG A 19 -10.85 8.13 -19.75
C ARG A 19 -10.37 6.93 -20.59
N ARG A 20 -10.80 5.70 -20.28
CA ARG A 20 -10.41 4.45 -20.99
C ARG A 20 -8.89 4.26 -21.08
N ARG A 21 -8.15 4.66 -20.05
CA ARG A 21 -6.67 4.60 -19.99
C ARG A 21 -6.11 3.40 -19.25
N LEU A 22 -6.99 2.57 -18.68
CA LEU A 22 -6.63 1.39 -17.91
C LEU A 22 -7.13 0.15 -18.64
N TRP A 23 -6.25 -0.84 -18.82
CA TRP A 23 -6.63 -2.17 -19.26
C TRP A 23 -6.22 -3.17 -18.19
N VAL A 24 -7.17 -4.00 -17.78
CA VAL A 24 -6.98 -5.04 -16.77
C VAL A 24 -7.31 -6.37 -17.40
N SER A 25 -6.38 -7.29 -17.25
CA SER A 25 -6.47 -8.69 -17.62
C SER A 25 -5.52 -9.43 -16.69
N GLY A 26 -6.00 -10.41 -15.95
CA GLY A 26 -5.18 -11.20 -15.02
C GLY A 26 -5.50 -10.98 -13.54
N PRO A 27 -4.59 -11.40 -12.64
CA PRO A 27 -4.77 -11.30 -11.20
C PRO A 27 -4.83 -9.86 -10.66
N VAL A 28 -5.91 -9.56 -9.94
CA VAL A 28 -6.12 -8.36 -9.12
C VAL A 28 -5.91 -8.73 -7.66
N VAL A 29 -4.96 -8.07 -6.99
CA VAL A 29 -4.65 -8.35 -5.58
C VAL A 29 -5.41 -7.36 -4.70
N LEU A 30 -6.12 -7.86 -3.69
CA LEU A 30 -6.79 -7.05 -2.68
C LEU A 30 -6.09 -7.30 -1.35
N GLU A 31 -5.40 -6.28 -0.83
CA GLU A 31 -4.75 -6.35 0.47
C GLU A 31 -5.57 -5.62 1.52
N GLU A 32 -5.66 -6.17 2.73
CA GLU A 32 -6.28 -5.51 3.86
C GLU A 32 -5.70 -4.11 4.04
N LYS A 33 -6.57 -3.11 4.09
CA LYS A 33 -6.14 -1.76 4.43
C LYS A 33 -6.01 -1.68 5.95
N LEU A 34 -4.78 -1.67 6.41
CA LEU A 34 -4.45 -1.43 7.80
C LEU A 34 -4.72 0.03 8.18
N ASP A 35 -5.30 0.21 9.37
CA ASP A 35 -5.60 1.50 9.99
C ASP A 35 -4.42 1.92 10.87
N GLY A 36 -3.48 2.67 10.30
CA GLY A 36 -2.25 3.00 10.99
C GLY A 36 -1.53 4.21 10.40
N ALA A 37 -0.21 4.20 10.55
CA ALA A 37 0.66 5.26 10.12
C ALA A 37 1.75 4.72 9.18
N LEU A 38 1.76 5.23 7.96
CA LEU A 38 2.73 4.83 6.93
C LEU A 38 4.12 5.41 7.19
N LEU A 39 5.09 4.52 7.25
CA LEU A 39 6.53 4.77 7.25
C LEU A 39 7.14 4.36 5.89
N VAL A 40 8.22 5.02 5.53
CA VAL A 40 9.03 4.74 4.35
C VAL A 40 10.48 4.67 4.77
N ALA A 41 11.09 3.49 4.68
CA ALA A 41 12.48 3.26 5.04
C ALA A 41 13.35 3.18 3.78
N TYR A 42 14.46 3.91 3.77
CA TYR A 42 15.41 3.95 2.68
C TYR A 42 16.78 4.42 3.18
N GLU A 43 17.85 3.70 2.83
CA GLU A 43 19.25 4.07 3.12
C GLU A 43 19.49 4.54 4.58
N GLY A 44 19.07 3.72 5.55
CA GLY A 44 19.28 4.01 6.97
C GLY A 44 18.43 5.16 7.53
N ARG A 45 17.41 5.62 6.79
CA ARG A 45 16.52 6.70 7.20
C ARG A 45 15.06 6.31 7.08
N ILE A 46 14.26 6.77 8.03
CA ILE A 46 12.82 6.51 8.08
C ILE A 46 12.06 7.83 7.92
N TYR A 47 11.07 7.81 7.04
CA TYR A 47 10.22 8.92 6.69
C TYR A 47 8.76 8.56 6.92
N THR A 48 7.92 9.54 7.17
CA THR A 48 6.46 9.42 7.06
C THR A 48 6.06 9.31 5.59
N GLY A 49 4.89 8.74 5.29
CA GLY A 49 4.34 8.72 3.92
C GLY A 49 4.18 10.09 3.24
N ALA A 50 4.26 11.18 4.01
CA ALA A 50 4.26 12.57 3.51
C ALA A 50 5.65 13.10 3.11
N GLY A 51 6.73 12.33 3.27
CA GLY A 51 8.09 12.76 2.91
C GLY A 51 8.87 13.45 4.02
N ARG A 52 8.29 13.64 5.20
CA ARG A 52 9.00 14.19 6.38
C ARG A 52 9.72 13.08 7.11
N ARG A 53 10.85 13.37 7.77
CA ARG A 53 11.49 12.41 8.68
C ARG A 53 10.47 11.89 9.70
N ALA A 54 10.52 10.59 9.98
CA ALA A 54 9.66 9.98 10.97
C ALA A 54 9.94 10.62 12.35
N PRO A 55 8.90 11.03 13.09
CA PRO A 55 9.08 11.50 14.46
C PRO A 55 9.57 10.35 15.34
N GLY A 56 10.32 10.66 16.39
CA GLY A 56 10.98 9.65 17.23
C GLY A 56 10.03 8.63 17.86
N TRP A 57 8.77 8.99 18.12
CA TRP A 57 7.79 8.04 18.63
C TRP A 57 7.43 6.94 17.62
N MET A 58 7.40 7.24 16.31
CA MET A 58 7.13 6.23 15.28
C MET A 58 8.30 5.27 15.10
N VAL A 59 9.53 5.78 15.24
CA VAL A 59 10.75 4.96 15.16
C VAL A 59 10.79 3.99 16.33
N ARG A 60 10.56 4.47 17.56
CA ARG A 60 10.46 3.61 18.74
C ARG A 60 9.33 2.59 18.63
N ALA A 61 8.16 3.01 18.17
CA ALA A 61 7.04 2.09 17.99
C ALA A 61 7.34 1.02 16.93
N LEU A 62 8.11 1.33 15.88
CA LEU A 62 8.60 0.33 14.92
C LEU A 62 9.61 -0.62 15.58
N GLU A 63 10.58 -0.11 16.35
CA GLU A 63 11.54 -0.93 17.11
C GLU A 63 10.84 -1.89 18.08
N GLU A 64 9.78 -1.42 18.77
CA GLU A 64 8.95 -2.23 19.67
C GLU A 64 8.26 -3.41 18.98
N THR A 65 8.04 -3.34 17.66
CA THR A 65 7.49 -4.48 16.88
C THR A 65 8.51 -5.59 16.62
N GLY A 66 9.81 -5.32 16.84
CA GLY A 66 10.91 -6.22 16.47
C GLY A 66 11.27 -6.19 14.98
N ALA A 67 10.61 -5.35 14.17
CA ALA A 67 10.92 -5.20 12.75
C ALA A 67 12.30 -4.56 12.52
N ASP A 68 13.06 -5.12 11.58
CA ASP A 68 14.33 -4.58 11.11
C ASP A 68 14.20 -4.11 9.64
N PRO A 69 13.87 -2.82 9.40
CA PRO A 69 13.76 -2.28 8.06
C PRO A 69 15.08 -2.28 7.27
N TRP A 70 16.21 -2.64 7.90
CA TRP A 70 17.51 -2.70 7.26
C TRP A 70 17.90 -4.12 6.85
N GLY A 71 17.15 -5.14 7.25
CA GLY A 71 17.35 -6.53 6.82
C GLY A 71 17.21 -6.69 5.29
N ALA A 72 16.31 -5.91 4.67
CA ALA A 72 16.05 -5.94 3.24
C ALA A 72 16.87 -4.87 2.49
N VAL A 73 18.18 -5.07 2.41
CA VAL A 73 19.17 -4.10 1.89
C VAL A 73 18.89 -3.68 0.45
N GLY A 74 19.05 -2.38 0.16
CA GLY A 74 18.91 -1.84 -1.19
C GLY A 74 17.48 -1.64 -1.66
N LEU A 75 16.49 -1.92 -0.80
CA LEU A 75 15.09 -1.68 -1.08
C LEU A 75 14.58 -0.38 -0.44
N LEU A 76 13.57 0.18 -1.09
CA LEU A 76 12.66 1.17 -0.51
C LEU A 76 11.48 0.41 0.10
N LEU A 77 11.32 0.47 1.42
CA LEU A 77 10.26 -0.25 2.14
C LEU A 77 9.13 0.71 2.51
N TYR A 78 7.89 0.29 2.27
CA TYR A 78 6.68 0.97 2.71
C TYR A 78 6.02 0.15 3.81
N ILE A 79 6.04 0.69 5.02
CA ILE A 79 5.72 -0.05 6.24
C ILE A 79 4.51 0.62 6.87
N GLU A 80 3.42 -0.12 7.07
CA GLU A 80 2.32 0.37 7.91
C GLU A 80 2.60 -0.03 9.35
N LEU A 81 2.79 0.98 10.21
CA LEU A 81 2.80 0.80 11.65
C LEU A 81 1.35 0.89 12.16
N TYR A 82 0.87 -0.14 12.82
CA TYR A 82 -0.52 -0.24 13.28
C TYR A 82 -0.60 -0.96 14.63
N GLY A 83 -1.81 -1.20 15.13
CA GLY A 83 -2.05 -1.91 16.38
C GLY A 83 -2.90 -1.09 17.35
N ARG A 84 -3.13 -1.64 18.54
CA ARG A 84 -4.06 -1.08 19.52
C ARG A 84 -3.71 0.36 19.93
N CYS A 85 -2.42 0.69 20.00
CA CYS A 85 -1.96 1.99 20.46
C CYS A 85 -1.97 3.08 19.39
N LEU A 86 -1.92 2.74 18.09
CA LEU A 86 -2.03 3.74 17.02
C LEU A 86 -3.45 4.26 16.86
N THR A 87 -4.42 3.35 16.91
CA THR A 87 -5.82 3.67 16.65
C THR A 87 -6.70 3.08 17.76
N PRO A 88 -6.72 3.67 18.97
CA PRO A 88 -7.42 3.09 20.13
C PRO A 88 -8.93 2.93 19.94
N GLY A 89 -9.55 3.75 19.07
CA GLY A 89 -10.95 3.61 18.67
C GLY A 89 -11.16 2.99 17.29
N GLY A 90 -10.08 2.61 16.60
CA GLY A 90 -10.07 2.15 15.22
C GLY A 90 -10.28 0.66 15.06
N TYR A 91 -9.91 0.16 13.88
CA TYR A 91 -10.13 -1.24 13.49
C TYR A 91 -9.24 -2.24 14.24
N HIS A 92 -8.17 -1.75 14.89
CA HIS A 92 -7.17 -2.55 15.61
C HIS A 92 -7.27 -2.41 17.13
N ARG A 93 -8.35 -1.82 17.66
CA ARG A 93 -8.55 -1.63 19.11
C ARG A 93 -8.48 -2.94 19.94
N GLY A 94 -8.78 -4.07 19.31
CA GLY A 94 -8.77 -5.39 19.93
C GLY A 94 -7.45 -6.15 19.74
N ASP A 95 -6.44 -5.56 19.11
CA ASP A 95 -5.17 -6.23 18.90
C ASP A 95 -4.49 -6.53 20.26
N PRO A 96 -3.87 -7.71 20.40
CA PRO A 96 -3.15 -8.08 21.62
C PRO A 96 -1.95 -7.16 21.83
N GLU A 97 -1.23 -6.86 20.74
CA GLU A 97 -0.05 -6.01 20.72
C GLU A 97 -0.38 -4.53 20.62
N CYS A 98 0.46 -3.70 21.25
CA CYS A 98 0.36 -2.25 21.20
C CYS A 98 0.71 -1.73 19.79
N TYR A 99 1.80 -2.24 19.23
CA TYR A 99 2.33 -1.91 17.92
C TYR A 99 2.63 -3.17 17.11
N ARG A 100 2.39 -3.08 15.81
CA ARG A 100 2.67 -4.10 14.80
C ARG A 100 3.15 -3.40 13.53
N ALA A 101 3.96 -4.10 12.74
CA ALA A 101 4.54 -3.56 11.52
C ALA A 101 4.30 -4.52 10.37
N ALA A 102 3.59 -4.04 9.34
CA ALA A 102 3.39 -4.77 8.11
C ALA A 102 4.12 -4.10 6.96
N LEU A 103 4.83 -4.89 6.15
CA LEU A 103 5.41 -4.42 4.90
C LEU A 103 4.29 -4.35 3.85
N VAL A 104 3.72 -3.18 3.63
CA VAL A 104 2.59 -3.01 2.69
C VAL A 104 3.05 -2.86 1.25
N ASP A 105 4.27 -2.38 1.00
CA ASP A 105 4.87 -2.37 -0.33
C ASP A 105 6.40 -2.33 -0.22
N ALA A 106 7.09 -2.75 -1.28
CA ALA A 106 8.53 -2.66 -1.38
C ALA A 106 8.92 -2.36 -2.82
N ALA A 107 9.99 -1.62 -3.03
CA ALA A 107 10.40 -1.22 -4.37
C ALA A 107 11.91 -1.17 -4.53
N ARG A 108 12.38 -1.44 -5.74
CA ARG A 108 13.79 -1.28 -6.14
C ARG A 108 13.98 0.08 -6.79
N PRO A 109 14.64 1.04 -6.11
CA PRO A 109 15.06 2.26 -6.76
C PRO A 109 16.18 1.99 -7.76
N PRO A 110 16.32 2.81 -8.82
CA PRO A 110 17.47 2.70 -9.71
C PRO A 110 18.74 3.12 -8.98
N ALA A 111 19.88 2.50 -9.31
CA ALA A 111 21.18 2.81 -8.70
C ALA A 111 21.61 4.29 -8.88
N SER A 112 21.02 5.00 -9.84
CA SER A 112 21.26 6.43 -10.08
C SER A 112 20.48 7.36 -9.14
N ALA A 113 19.57 6.85 -8.30
CA ALA A 113 18.81 7.68 -7.37
C ALA A 113 19.72 8.16 -6.24
N GLY A 114 20.00 9.47 -6.20
CA GLY A 114 20.89 10.06 -5.18
C GLY A 114 20.14 10.60 -3.95
N VAL A 115 18.81 10.72 -4.04
CA VAL A 115 17.96 11.21 -2.96
C VAL A 115 16.64 10.44 -2.88
N LEU A 116 16.01 10.45 -1.70
CA LEU A 116 14.74 9.75 -1.43
C LEU A 116 13.67 9.99 -2.49
N TRP A 117 13.48 11.26 -2.91
CA TRP A 117 12.42 11.57 -3.87
C TRP A 117 12.66 10.93 -5.24
N GLU A 118 13.91 10.89 -5.71
CA GLU A 118 14.26 10.22 -6.95
C GLU A 118 14.05 8.71 -6.83
N ALA A 119 14.52 8.14 -5.71
CA ALA A 119 14.34 6.73 -5.40
C ALA A 119 12.85 6.37 -5.46
N VAL A 120 11.98 7.11 -4.77
CA VAL A 120 10.54 6.86 -4.75
C VAL A 120 9.87 7.06 -6.10
N LEU A 121 10.23 8.13 -6.83
CA LEU A 121 9.59 8.43 -8.12
C LEU A 121 9.93 7.40 -9.18
N GLN A 122 11.13 6.83 -9.14
CA GLN A 122 11.65 5.95 -10.19
C GLN A 122 11.65 4.47 -9.79
N ALA A 123 11.39 4.14 -8.52
CA ALA A 123 11.44 2.77 -8.05
C ALA A 123 10.37 1.89 -8.72
N ARG A 124 10.80 0.68 -9.08
CA ARG A 124 9.92 -0.39 -9.53
C ARG A 124 9.45 -1.17 -8.31
N VAL A 125 8.14 -1.21 -8.13
CA VAL A 125 7.52 -1.99 -7.05
C VAL A 125 7.80 -3.47 -7.28
N LEU A 126 8.14 -4.16 -6.20
CA LEU A 126 8.39 -5.60 -6.19
C LEU A 126 7.13 -6.38 -6.53
N GLU A 127 7.33 -7.56 -7.09
CA GLU A 127 6.23 -8.51 -7.26
C GLU A 127 5.70 -8.96 -5.89
N PRO A 128 4.44 -9.43 -5.81
CA PRO A 128 3.86 -9.84 -4.52
C PRO A 128 4.70 -10.85 -3.75
N TRP A 129 5.29 -11.85 -4.42
CA TRP A 129 6.10 -12.89 -3.78
C TRP A 129 7.47 -12.37 -3.33
N GLU A 130 8.09 -11.45 -4.07
CA GLU A 130 9.34 -10.79 -3.67
C GLU A 130 9.12 -9.91 -2.44
N ARG A 131 7.99 -9.19 -2.39
CA ARG A 131 7.60 -8.42 -1.20
C ARG A 131 7.44 -9.32 0.02
N LEU A 132 6.90 -10.53 -0.13
CA LEU A 132 6.76 -11.48 0.99
C LEU A 132 8.12 -11.90 1.55
N ALA A 133 9.08 -12.21 0.67
CA ALA A 133 10.45 -12.53 1.08
C ALA A 133 11.11 -11.34 1.80
N ALA A 134 10.97 -10.12 1.26
CA ALA A 134 11.48 -8.92 1.90
C ALA A 134 10.82 -8.63 3.27
N ALA A 135 9.53 -8.99 3.43
CA ALA A 135 8.84 -8.86 4.71
C ALA A 135 9.43 -9.82 5.76
N GLU A 136 9.67 -11.07 5.38
CA GLU A 136 10.31 -12.08 6.24
C GLU A 136 11.71 -11.66 6.65
N GLU A 137 12.55 -11.22 5.70
CA GLU A 137 13.90 -10.71 5.97
C GLU A 137 13.90 -9.50 6.92
N ALA A 138 12.87 -8.64 6.83
CA ALA A 138 12.72 -7.47 7.66
C ALA A 138 11.98 -7.73 8.99
N GLY A 139 11.60 -8.97 9.29
CA GLY A 139 10.83 -9.31 10.50
C GLY A 139 9.45 -8.65 10.55
N MET A 140 8.84 -8.39 9.39
CA MET A 140 7.54 -7.73 9.26
C MET A 140 6.48 -8.70 8.75
N GLU A 141 5.24 -8.48 9.15
CA GLU A 141 4.13 -9.22 8.57
C GLU A 141 3.72 -8.66 7.20
N SER A 142 2.83 -9.36 6.53
CA SER A 142 2.18 -8.88 5.31
C SER A 142 0.68 -8.74 5.54
N PRO A 143 0.02 -7.71 4.98
CA PRO A 143 -1.43 -7.59 5.06
C PRO A 143 -2.10 -8.82 4.49
N ARG A 144 -3.22 -9.23 5.10
CA ARG A 144 -4.04 -10.32 4.56
C ARG A 144 -4.46 -9.97 3.13
N ALA A 145 -4.17 -10.87 2.19
CA ALA A 145 -4.44 -10.65 0.77
C ALA A 145 -5.41 -11.68 0.19
N VAL A 146 -6.20 -11.24 -0.80
CA VAL A 146 -7.02 -12.10 -1.66
C VAL A 146 -6.68 -11.76 -3.11
N ALA A 147 -6.43 -12.77 -3.94
CA ALA A 147 -6.28 -12.59 -5.38
C ALA A 147 -7.58 -12.95 -6.08
N LEU A 148 -8.06 -12.06 -6.94
CA LEU A 148 -9.17 -12.28 -7.85
C LEU A 148 -8.66 -12.26 -9.29
N TYR A 149 -9.41 -12.85 -10.22
CA TYR A 149 -9.13 -12.71 -11.64
C TYR A 149 -10.10 -11.72 -12.27
N ALA A 150 -9.60 -10.80 -13.11
CA ALA A 150 -10.43 -9.86 -13.85
C ALA A 150 -9.99 -9.75 -15.31
N GLU A 151 -10.95 -9.75 -16.22
CA GLU A 151 -10.75 -9.59 -17.67
C GLU A 151 -11.04 -8.17 -18.18
N ARG A 152 -11.51 -7.31 -17.27
CA ARG A 152 -11.78 -5.90 -17.51
C ARG A 152 -11.49 -5.11 -16.23
N PRO A 153 -11.27 -3.79 -16.34
CA PRO A 153 -11.13 -2.95 -15.15
C PRO A 153 -12.35 -3.13 -14.22
N PRO A 154 -12.13 -3.44 -12.92
CA PRO A 154 -13.22 -3.60 -11.96
C PRO A 154 -14.04 -2.31 -11.86
N GLU A 155 -15.36 -2.45 -11.91
CA GLU A 155 -16.24 -1.27 -11.77
C GLU A 155 -16.34 -0.86 -10.30
N PRO A 156 -16.55 0.43 -9.98
CA PRO A 156 -16.62 0.88 -8.59
C PRO A 156 -17.68 0.15 -7.76
N GLY A 157 -18.84 -0.18 -8.36
CA GLY A 157 -19.88 -0.95 -7.69
C GLY A 157 -19.45 -2.38 -7.34
N GLU A 158 -18.63 -3.00 -8.19
CA GLU A 158 -18.01 -4.30 -7.96
C GLU A 158 -16.96 -4.22 -6.85
N MET A 159 -16.09 -3.22 -6.91
CA MET A 159 -15.11 -2.93 -5.86
C MET A 159 -15.77 -2.70 -4.49
N LEU A 160 -16.91 -2.02 -4.44
CA LEU A 160 -17.64 -1.82 -3.19
C LEU A 160 -18.24 -3.12 -2.62
N ARG A 161 -18.61 -4.09 -3.46
CA ARG A 161 -19.05 -5.41 -3.00
C ARG A 161 -17.89 -6.22 -2.41
N TRP A 162 -16.69 -6.09 -2.97
CA TRP A 162 -15.51 -6.78 -2.43
C TRP A 162 -15.12 -6.40 -1.00
N LEU A 163 -15.64 -5.29 -0.46
CA LEU A 163 -15.50 -4.95 0.96
C LEU A 163 -16.08 -6.03 1.89
N ASP A 164 -17.03 -6.85 1.42
CA ASP A 164 -17.59 -7.95 2.21
C ASP A 164 -16.57 -9.06 2.50
N MET A 165 -15.49 -9.14 1.71
CA MET A 165 -14.38 -10.04 2.02
C MET A 165 -13.57 -9.56 3.22
N PHE A 166 -13.64 -8.28 3.60
CA PHE A 166 -12.89 -7.67 4.70
C PHE A 166 -13.82 -7.14 5.80
N PRO A 167 -14.63 -8.01 6.43
CA PRO A 167 -15.57 -7.60 7.48
C PRO A 167 -14.82 -7.09 8.71
N GLY A 168 -15.32 -6.01 9.30
CA GLY A 168 -14.71 -5.43 10.50
C GLY A 168 -13.33 -4.79 10.29
N ARG A 169 -12.92 -4.54 9.04
CA ARG A 169 -11.68 -3.84 8.68
C ARG A 169 -11.97 -2.49 8.02
N GLU A 170 -10.97 -1.60 7.93
CA GLU A 170 -11.14 -0.29 7.27
C GLU A 170 -11.56 -0.43 5.80
N GLY A 171 -11.03 -1.46 5.14
CA GLY A 171 -11.31 -1.81 3.77
C GLY A 171 -10.11 -2.55 3.17
N TYR A 172 -9.80 -2.26 1.91
CA TYR A 172 -8.69 -2.87 1.21
C TYR A 172 -7.99 -1.89 0.26
N VAL A 173 -6.77 -2.24 -0.14
CA VAL A 173 -6.04 -1.64 -1.25
C VAL A 173 -6.03 -2.65 -2.40
N MET A 174 -6.69 -2.28 -3.50
CA MET A 174 -6.58 -3.01 -4.76
C MET A 174 -5.25 -2.68 -5.41
N LYS A 175 -4.50 -3.71 -5.82
CA LYS A 175 -3.25 -3.57 -6.54
C LYS A 175 -3.35 -4.27 -7.89
N LEU A 176 -3.04 -3.50 -8.93
CA LEU A 176 -2.94 -3.95 -10.31
C LEU A 176 -1.47 -3.89 -10.73
N TYR A 177 -0.81 -5.04 -10.79
CA TYR A 177 0.57 -5.15 -11.19
C TYR A 177 0.70 -5.25 -12.72
N ALA A 178 1.66 -4.54 -13.31
CA ALA A 178 1.94 -4.61 -14.74
C ALA A 178 2.44 -6.01 -15.15
N VAL A 179 3.19 -6.71 -14.27
CA VAL A 179 3.66 -8.08 -14.51
C VAL A 179 2.51 -9.08 -14.69
N HIS A 180 1.34 -8.80 -14.14
CA HIS A 180 0.14 -9.63 -14.32
C HIS A 180 -0.55 -9.40 -15.68
N GLY A 181 0.05 -8.60 -16.57
CA GLY A 181 -0.47 -8.29 -17.90
C GLY A 181 -1.24 -6.97 -17.98
N HIS A 182 -1.50 -6.29 -16.86
CA HIS A 182 -2.27 -5.05 -16.88
C HIS A 182 -1.54 -3.90 -17.59
N ARG A 183 -2.27 -3.10 -18.38
CA ARG A 183 -1.74 -1.87 -18.98
C ARG A 183 -2.10 -0.67 -18.11
N LEU A 184 -1.11 -0.20 -17.36
CA LEU A 184 -1.30 0.85 -16.37
C LEU A 184 -1.20 2.26 -16.97
N PRO A 185 -2.01 3.22 -16.48
CA PRO A 185 -1.90 4.62 -16.86
C PRO A 185 -0.57 5.26 -16.37
N PRO A 186 -0.03 6.28 -17.07
CA PRO A 186 1.11 7.06 -16.57
C PRO A 186 0.77 7.92 -15.34
N GLU A 187 -0.51 8.22 -15.11
CA GLU A 187 -0.99 9.01 -13.97
C GLU A 187 -0.50 8.43 -12.63
N HIS A 188 -0.14 9.33 -11.71
CA HIS A 188 0.33 8.98 -10.36
C HIS A 188 1.55 8.05 -10.31
N GLY A 189 2.31 7.96 -11.39
CA GLY A 189 3.51 7.15 -11.48
C GLY A 189 3.24 5.66 -11.67
N ALA A 190 1.99 5.23 -11.89
CA ALA A 190 1.64 3.80 -11.91
C ALA A 190 2.38 3.00 -13.00
N LYS A 191 2.48 3.54 -14.22
CA LYS A 191 3.27 2.92 -15.30
C LYS A 191 4.77 2.81 -14.96
N LEU A 192 5.32 3.80 -14.26
CA LEU A 192 6.74 3.82 -13.88
C LEU A 192 7.01 2.92 -12.68
N ARG A 193 6.10 2.84 -11.71
CA ARG A 193 6.21 1.92 -10.57
C ARG A 193 5.92 0.47 -10.95
N GLY A 194 5.14 0.25 -12.02
CA GLY A 194 4.67 -1.08 -12.39
C GLY A 194 3.48 -1.57 -11.57
N VAL A 195 2.85 -0.70 -10.78
CA VAL A 195 1.65 -1.01 -9.99
C VAL A 195 0.70 0.19 -9.95
N LEU A 196 -0.60 -0.07 -10.04
CA LEU A 196 -1.65 0.88 -9.71
C LEU A 196 -2.34 0.44 -8.42
N GLU A 197 -2.37 1.32 -7.43
CA GLU A 197 -2.95 1.04 -6.13
C GLU A 197 -4.19 1.91 -5.89
N VAL A 198 -5.29 1.30 -5.45
CA VAL A 198 -6.55 1.99 -5.19
C VAL A 198 -7.08 1.59 -3.83
N LYS A 199 -7.24 2.55 -2.92
CA LYS A 199 -7.86 2.28 -1.62
C LYS A 199 -9.38 2.37 -1.71
N VAL A 200 -10.04 1.36 -1.16
CA VAL A 200 -11.49 1.24 -1.04
C VAL A 200 -11.80 1.00 0.43
N ARG A 201 -12.64 1.86 1.03
CA ARG A 201 -12.94 1.83 2.46
C ARG A 201 -14.42 1.54 2.70
N GLN A 202 -14.75 1.01 3.87
CA GLN A 202 -16.14 0.84 4.31
C GLN A 202 -16.93 2.17 4.24
N ALA A 203 -16.28 3.29 4.59
CA ALA A 203 -16.86 4.63 4.48
C ALA A 203 -17.31 5.01 3.04
N ASN A 204 -16.76 4.39 1.99
CA ASN A 204 -17.17 4.65 0.62
C ASN A 204 -18.59 4.14 0.32
N ARG A 205 -19.09 3.11 1.04
CA ARG A 205 -20.47 2.63 0.92
C ARG A 205 -21.47 3.69 1.36
N GLY A 206 -21.23 4.31 2.52
CA GLY A 206 -22.09 5.35 3.08
C GLY A 206 -22.23 6.58 2.20
N SER A 207 -21.14 7.00 1.54
CA SER A 207 -21.14 8.18 0.65
C SER A 207 -21.91 8.01 -0.66
N ARG A 208 -22.15 6.77 -1.12
CA ARG A 208 -22.90 6.51 -2.36
C ARG A 208 -24.39 6.21 -2.14
N LEU A 209 -24.81 5.94 -0.91
CA LEU A 209 -26.23 5.83 -0.57
C LEU A 209 -26.88 7.21 -0.32
N GLN A 210 -26.08 8.27 -0.26
CA GLN A 210 -26.51 9.66 -0.02
C GLN A 210 -26.38 10.55 -1.28
N ALA A 211 -25.93 10.01 -2.41
CA ALA A 211 -25.75 10.70 -3.68
C ALA A 211 -26.61 10.05 -4.75
#